data_AF-T0D8Q9-F1
#
_entry.id   AF-T0D8Q9-F1
#
_cell.length_a   1.000
_cell.length_b   1.000
_cell.length_c   1.000
_cell.angle_alpha   90.00
_cell.angle_beta   90.00
_cell.angle_gamma   90.00
#
_symmetry.space_group_name_H-M   'P 1'
#
loop_
_entity.id
_entity.type
_entity.pdbx_description
1 polymer ?
#
loop_
_entity_poly.entity_id
_entity_poly.type
_entity_poly.pdbx_seq_one_letter_code
_entity_poly.pdbx_strand_id
1 'polypeptide(L)'
;MFTWDDADQLEERLQIMLALKAALYTKGNEEMLIERAIEAYIEDKPNVSEVVTCGNCCKDYPVAPREMVIPERNIRFQDVPLGYCPDCKIQIGSLFLFAALERLAKQLPDGTTMSLSEALTYKG
;
A
#
# COMPACT_ATOMS: atom_id res chain seq x y z
N MET A 1 38.28 -4.35 -14.75
CA MET A 1 38.17 -3.13 -13.94
C MET A 1 36.80 -2.55 -14.26
N PHE A 2 35.80 -2.87 -13.43
CA PHE A 2 34.47 -2.28 -13.58
C PHE A 2 34.58 -0.83 -13.13
N THR A 3 34.38 0.11 -14.04
CA THR A 3 34.41 1.54 -13.76
C THR A 3 33.09 1.94 -13.13
N TRP A 4 33.16 2.77 -12.09
CA TRP A 4 32.02 3.27 -11.32
C TRP A 4 31.01 4.07 -12.18
N ASP A 5 31.39 4.45 -13.40
CA ASP A 5 30.55 5.15 -14.38
C ASP A 5 29.29 4.38 -14.82
N ASP A 6 29.28 3.04 -14.74
CA ASP A 6 28.13 2.23 -15.17
C ASP A 6 27.00 2.18 -14.12
N ALA A 7 27.33 2.37 -12.83
CA ALA A 7 26.35 2.33 -11.74
C ALA A 7 25.56 3.63 -11.65
N ASP A 8 26.24 4.77 -11.79
CA ASP A 8 25.60 6.09 -11.80
C ASP A 8 24.70 6.24 -13.04
N GLN A 9 25.13 5.73 -14.18
CA GLN A 9 24.29 5.67 -15.39
C GLN A 9 23.10 4.72 -15.25
N LEU A 10 23.24 3.62 -14.50
CA LEU A 10 22.13 2.69 -14.23
C LEU A 10 21.09 3.33 -13.31
N GLU A 11 21.53 4.03 -12.27
CA GLU A 11 20.66 4.73 -11.34
C GLU A 11 19.90 5.88 -12.01
N GLU A 12 20.60 6.68 -12.83
CA GLU A 12 19.99 7.74 -13.64
C GLU A 12 18.95 7.17 -14.63
N ARG A 13 19.27 6.05 -15.29
CA ARG A 13 18.32 5.34 -16.18
C ARG A 13 17.11 4.80 -15.42
N LEU A 14 17.30 4.28 -14.21
CA LEU A 14 16.22 3.81 -13.34
C LEU A 14 15.30 4.95 -12.91
N GLN A 15 15.87 6.10 -12.51
CA GLN A 15 15.10 7.28 -12.14
C GLN A 15 14.32 7.86 -13.34
N ILE A 16 14.94 7.94 -14.51
CA ILE A 16 14.28 8.37 -15.75
C ILE A 16 13.14 7.41 -16.11
N MET A 17 13.36 6.10 -15.96
CA MET A 17 12.34 5.10 -16.26
C MET A 17 11.19 5.16 -15.24
N LEU A 18 11.47 5.35 -13.95
CA LEU A 18 10.46 5.57 -12.90
C LEU A 18 9.69 6.88 -13.13
N ALA A 19 10.36 7.95 -13.55
CA ALA A 19 9.75 9.23 -13.88
C ALA A 19 8.90 9.17 -15.17
N LEU A 20 9.34 8.44 -16.20
CA LEU A 20 8.55 8.15 -17.40
C LEU A 20 7.34 7.28 -17.08
N LYS A 21 7.53 6.28 -16.20
CA LYS A 21 6.42 5.51 -15.65
C LYS A 21 5.48 6.48 -14.91
N ALA A 22 5.97 7.36 -14.02
CA ALA A 22 5.20 8.41 -13.28
C ALA A 22 4.43 9.36 -14.21
N ALA A 23 5.05 9.77 -15.31
CA ALA A 23 4.42 10.60 -16.34
C ALA A 23 3.36 9.84 -17.15
N LEU A 24 3.53 8.53 -17.37
CA LEU A 24 2.49 7.66 -17.90
C LEU A 24 1.38 7.40 -16.86
N TYR A 25 1.71 7.34 -15.56
CA TYR A 25 0.77 7.20 -14.43
C TYR A 25 -0.17 8.44 -14.31
N THR A 26 0.27 9.64 -14.70
CA THR A 26 -0.54 10.88 -14.62
C THR A 26 -1.47 11.11 -15.81
N LYS A 27 -1.39 10.30 -16.89
CA LYS A 27 -2.14 10.51 -18.14
C LYS A 27 -3.27 9.52 -18.44
N GLY A 28 -3.84 8.87 -17.42
CA GLY A 28 -5.29 8.58 -17.49
C GLY A 28 -5.80 7.18 -17.24
N ASN A 29 -5.35 6.46 -16.21
CA ASN A 29 -6.21 5.45 -15.57
C ASN A 29 -5.76 5.16 -14.13
N GLU A 30 -5.98 6.11 -13.23
CA GLU A 30 -5.66 6.01 -11.79
C GLU A 30 -6.20 4.70 -11.16
N GLU A 31 -7.39 4.28 -11.58
CA GLU A 31 -8.01 3.03 -11.15
C GLU A 31 -7.15 1.82 -11.54
N MET A 32 -6.80 1.64 -12.82
CA MET A 32 -5.96 0.52 -13.27
C MET A 32 -4.57 0.49 -12.61
N LEU A 33 -4.07 1.62 -12.13
CA LEU A 33 -2.76 1.74 -11.46
C LEU A 33 -2.85 1.27 -10.00
N ILE A 34 -3.92 1.66 -9.32
CA ILE A 34 -4.29 1.13 -8.02
C ILE A 34 -4.46 -0.39 -8.14
N GLU A 35 -5.20 -0.87 -9.15
CA GLU A 35 -5.42 -2.30 -9.39
C GLU A 35 -4.12 -3.10 -9.54
N ARG A 36 -3.18 -2.63 -10.37
CA ARG A 36 -1.88 -3.31 -10.57
C ARG A 36 -0.97 -3.25 -9.36
N ALA A 37 -1.03 -2.17 -8.58
CA ALA A 37 -0.24 -2.05 -7.37
C ALA A 37 -0.77 -2.96 -6.26
N ILE A 38 -2.09 -3.15 -6.21
CA ILE A 38 -2.75 -4.15 -5.36
C ILE A 38 -2.33 -5.57 -5.76
N GLU A 39 -2.34 -5.89 -7.05
CA GLU A 39 -1.91 -7.21 -7.57
C GLU A 39 -0.46 -7.51 -7.19
N ALA A 40 0.45 -6.55 -7.38
CA ALA A 40 1.86 -6.69 -6.99
C ALA A 40 2.02 -6.91 -5.47
N TYR A 41 1.20 -6.27 -4.65
CA TYR A 41 1.19 -6.47 -3.19
C TYR A 41 0.69 -7.87 -2.78
N ILE A 42 -0.26 -8.44 -3.52
CA ILE A 42 -0.79 -9.79 -3.26
C ILE A 42 0.20 -10.88 -3.70
N GLU A 43 0.84 -10.70 -4.86
CA GLU A 43 1.76 -11.69 -5.44
C GLU A 43 3.08 -11.80 -4.68
N ASP A 44 3.66 -10.67 -4.28
CA ASP A 44 4.96 -10.61 -3.63
C ASP A 44 4.75 -10.22 -2.17
N LYS A 45 4.35 -11.20 -1.33
CA LYS A 45 4.07 -11.04 0.11
C LYS A 45 5.02 -10.00 0.72
N PRO A 46 4.56 -8.78 0.99
CA PRO A 46 5.48 -7.68 1.14
C PRO A 46 6.22 -7.85 2.44
N ASN A 47 7.51 -7.54 2.39
CA ASN A 47 8.29 -7.26 3.58
C ASN A 47 7.68 -6.01 4.20
N VAL A 48 6.72 -6.20 5.11
CA VAL A 48 6.00 -5.08 5.71
C VAL A 48 7.02 -4.32 6.54
N SER A 49 7.31 -3.08 6.13
CA SER A 49 8.20 -2.20 6.88
C SER A 49 7.78 -2.14 8.35
N GLU A 50 8.74 -2.30 9.26
CA GLU A 50 8.47 -2.24 10.72
C GLU A 50 8.04 -0.83 11.16
N VAL A 51 8.27 0.18 10.31
CA VAL A 51 7.92 1.58 10.54
C VAL A 51 7.16 2.18 9.35
N VAL A 52 6.28 3.13 9.66
CA VAL A 52 5.55 3.95 8.67
C VAL A 52 5.68 5.42 9.01
N THR A 53 5.93 6.24 8.00
CA THR A 53 6.04 7.70 8.13
C THR A 53 4.66 8.34 8.02
N CYS A 54 4.30 9.20 8.99
CA CYS A 54 3.09 10.00 8.89
C CYS A 54 3.25 11.11 7.85
N GLY A 55 2.38 11.16 6.84
CA GLY A 55 2.42 12.22 5.81
C GLY A 55 2.12 13.64 6.31
N ASN A 56 1.59 13.81 7.53
CA ASN A 56 1.25 15.13 8.08
C ASN A 56 2.34 15.69 9.02
N CYS A 57 2.86 14.88 9.95
CA CYS A 57 3.91 15.33 10.88
C CYS A 57 5.31 14.84 10.49
N CYS A 58 5.44 14.05 9.43
CA CYS A 58 6.69 13.49 8.91
C CYS A 58 7.50 12.65 9.92
N LYS A 59 6.86 12.18 11.00
CA LYS A 59 7.48 11.30 11.99
C LYS A 59 7.20 9.83 11.67
N ASP A 60 8.14 8.98 12.03
CA ASP A 60 8.02 7.53 11.89
C ASP A 60 7.36 6.93 13.14
N TYR A 61 6.48 5.97 12.91
CA TYR A 61 5.78 5.26 13.96
C TYR A 61 5.86 3.75 13.72
N PRO A 62 5.92 2.94 14.79
CA PRO A 62 5.97 1.50 14.67
C PRO A 62 4.66 0.96 14.08
N VAL A 63 4.81 -0.02 13.20
CA VAL A 63 3.72 -0.80 12.65
C VAL A 63 3.31 -1.87 13.65
N ALA A 64 2.01 -2.03 13.85
CA ALA A 64 1.44 -3.08 14.68
C ALA A 64 0.17 -3.65 14.02
N PRO A 65 -0.21 -4.90 14.32
CA PRO A 65 -1.50 -5.44 13.91
C PRO A 65 -2.64 -4.59 14.50
N ARG A 66 -3.51 -4.06 13.63
CA ARG A 66 -4.64 -3.19 13.99
C ARG A 66 -5.86 -3.54 13.15
N GLU A 67 -7.02 -3.09 13.63
CA GLU A 67 -8.26 -3.12 12.86
C GLU A 67 -8.30 -1.95 11.88
N MET A 68 -8.62 -2.24 10.63
CA MET A 68 -9.06 -1.26 9.63
C MET A 68 -10.56 -1.41 9.44
N VAL A 69 -11.28 -0.28 9.49
CA VAL A 69 -12.73 -0.23 9.30
C VAL A 69 -13.03 0.55 8.02
N ILE A 70 -13.90 0.01 7.18
CA ILE A 70 -14.49 0.70 6.03
C ILE A 70 -15.94 1.05 6.42
N PRO A 71 -16.17 2.28 6.93
CA PRO A 71 -17.41 2.63 7.60
C PRO A 71 -18.63 2.56 6.68
N GLU A 72 -18.47 2.88 5.39
CA GLU A 72 -19.55 2.98 4.41
C GLU A 72 -20.33 1.67 4.26
N ARG A 73 -19.64 0.54 4.47
CA ARG A 73 -20.19 -0.82 4.34
C ARG A 73 -20.12 -1.64 5.62
N ASN A 74 -19.68 -1.01 6.72
CA ASN A 74 -19.40 -1.67 8.00
C ASN A 74 -18.50 -2.91 7.86
N ILE A 75 -17.50 -2.85 6.98
CA ILE A 75 -16.55 -3.95 6.76
C ILE A 75 -15.34 -3.74 7.67
N ARG A 76 -14.85 -4.82 8.28
CA ARG A 76 -13.73 -4.81 9.23
C ARG A 76 -12.65 -5.78 8.78
N PHE A 77 -11.43 -5.28 8.64
CA PHE A 77 -10.23 -6.08 8.43
C PHE A 77 -9.40 -6.13 9.70
N GLN A 78 -9.11 -7.33 10.18
CA GLN A 78 -8.28 -7.57 11.36
C GLN A 78 -6.82 -7.84 10.98
N ASP A 79 -5.91 -7.65 11.95
CA ASP A 79 -4.47 -7.90 11.80
C ASP A 79 -3.81 -7.14 10.64
N VAL A 80 -4.34 -5.97 10.31
CA VAL A 80 -3.77 -5.10 9.29
C VAL A 80 -2.54 -4.41 9.89
N PRO A 81 -1.34 -4.53 9.28
CA PRO A 81 -0.14 -3.92 9.81
C PRO A 81 -0.16 -2.42 9.57
N LEU A 82 -0.61 -1.67 10.58
CA LEU A 82 -0.79 -0.22 10.54
C LEU A 82 -0.03 0.47 11.67
N GLY A 83 0.51 1.64 11.38
CA GLY A 83 0.95 2.60 12.39
C GLY A 83 -0.19 3.47 12.88
N TYR A 84 0.04 4.14 14.00
CA TYR A 84 -0.86 5.16 14.51
C TYR A 84 -0.05 6.40 14.88
N CYS A 85 -0.41 7.55 14.31
CA CYS A 85 0.20 8.81 14.67
C CYS A 85 -0.58 9.43 15.84
N PRO A 86 -0.02 9.48 17.07
CA PRO A 86 -0.69 10.07 18.22
C PRO A 86 -0.85 11.60 18.10
N ASP A 87 0.06 12.26 17.37
CA ASP A 87 0.04 13.70 17.17
C ASP A 87 -1.12 14.11 16.24
N CYS A 88 -1.31 13.37 15.15
CA CYS A 88 -2.34 13.63 14.14
C CYS A 88 -3.64 12.86 14.38
N LYS A 89 -3.65 11.90 15.32
CA LYS A 89 -4.78 11.01 15.65
C LYS A 89 -5.33 10.24 14.45
N ILE A 90 -4.44 9.83 13.55
CA ILE A 90 -4.78 9.07 12.34
C ILE A 90 -4.05 7.73 12.32
N GLN A 91 -4.72 6.72 11.77
CA GLN A 91 -4.04 5.51 11.33
C GLN A 91 -3.23 5.82 10.06
N ILE A 92 -2.05 5.23 9.97
CA ILE A 92 -1.13 5.38 8.85
C ILE A 92 -0.64 4.00 8.44
N GLY A 93 -0.36 3.82 7.17
CA GLY A 93 -0.06 2.50 6.63
C GLY A 93 0.30 2.58 5.17
N SER A 94 0.55 1.42 4.57
CA SER A 94 0.75 1.33 3.13
C SER A 94 -0.50 1.77 2.39
N LEU A 95 -0.39 2.84 1.59
CA LEU A 95 -1.48 3.31 0.72
C LEU A 95 -1.95 2.20 -0.23
N PHE A 96 -1.03 1.33 -0.67
CA PHE A 96 -1.34 0.18 -1.52
C PHE A 96 -2.19 -0.86 -0.79
N LEU A 97 -1.89 -1.12 0.49
CA LEU A 97 -2.68 -2.03 1.32
C LEU A 97 -4.07 -1.48 1.57
N PHE A 98 -4.19 -0.18 1.88
CA PHE A 98 -5.49 0.46 2.05
C PHE A 98 -6.34 0.35 0.78
N ALA A 99 -5.78 0.69 -0.37
CA ALA A 99 -6.49 0.60 -1.64
C ALA A 99 -6.88 -0.86 -2.00
N ALA A 100 -6.03 -1.85 -1.66
CA ALA A 100 -6.32 -3.27 -1.84
C ALA A 100 -7.55 -3.71 -1.04
N LEU A 101 -7.57 -3.37 0.24
CA LEU A 101 -8.64 -3.72 1.16
C LEU A 101 -9.93 -2.98 0.81
N GLU A 102 -9.86 -1.71 0.40
CA GLU A 102 -11.01 -0.96 -0.10
C GLU A 102 -11.60 -1.56 -1.37
N ARG A 103 -10.76 -1.98 -2.33
CA ARG A 103 -11.22 -2.66 -3.54
C ARG A 103 -11.87 -3.99 -3.22
N LEU A 104 -11.25 -4.79 -2.35
CA LEU A 104 -11.83 -6.06 -1.90
C LEU A 104 -13.16 -5.84 -1.19
N ALA A 105 -13.26 -4.82 -0.33
CA ALA A 105 -14.48 -4.49 0.38
C ALA A 105 -15.64 -4.13 -0.56
N LYS A 106 -15.40 -3.69 -1.79
CA LYS A 106 -16.45 -3.51 -2.82
C LYS A 106 -17.09 -4.84 -3.26
N GLN A 107 -16.39 -5.96 -3.10
CA GLN A 107 -16.85 -7.30 -3.51
C GLN A 107 -17.47 -8.09 -2.36
N LEU A 108 -17.19 -7.70 -1.11
CA LEU A 108 -17.69 -8.40 0.07
C LEU A 108 -19.13 -7.99 0.43
N PRO A 109 -19.89 -8.86 1.11
CA PRO A 109 -21.15 -8.49 1.76
C PRO A 109 -20.95 -7.40 2.82
N ASP A 110 -21.95 -6.55 3.02
CA ASP A 110 -21.93 -5.54 4.09
C ASP A 110 -21.86 -6.22 5.47
N GLY A 111 -21.15 -5.59 6.41
CA GLY A 111 -20.95 -6.16 7.76
C GLY A 111 -19.92 -7.28 7.85
N THR A 112 -19.23 -7.62 6.75
CA THR A 112 -18.18 -8.64 6.75
C THR A 112 -17.04 -8.25 7.69
N THR A 113 -16.63 -9.20 8.53
CA THR A 113 -15.41 -9.10 9.34
C THR A 113 -14.49 -10.23 8.95
N MET A 114 -13.25 -9.93 8.58
CA MET A 114 -12.25 -10.93 8.20
C MET A 114 -10.84 -10.48 8.56
N SER A 115 -9.91 -11.41 8.71
CA SER A 115 -8.49 -11.12 8.90
C SER A 115 -7.80 -10.73 7.59
N LEU A 116 -6.65 -10.05 7.68
CA LEU A 116 -5.84 -9.72 6.50
C LEU A 116 -5.39 -10.98 5.75
N SER A 117 -5.07 -12.07 6.45
CA SER A 117 -4.66 -13.33 5.81
C SER A 117 -5.80 -13.95 4.99
N GLU A 118 -7.03 -13.91 5.50
CA GLU A 118 -8.23 -14.32 4.76
C GLU A 118 -8.47 -13.38 3.57
N ALA A 119 -8.32 -12.07 3.76
CA ALA A 119 -8.51 -11.06 2.71
C ALA A 119 -7.55 -11.28 1.53
N LEU A 120 -6.28 -11.59 1.81
CA LEU A 120 -5.25 -11.85 0.78
C LEU A 120 -5.45 -13.17 0.02
N THR A 121 -6.22 -14.11 0.59
CA THR A 121 -6.50 -15.42 -0.02
C THR A 121 -7.91 -15.53 -0.59
N TYR A 122 -8.72 -14.47 -0.42
CA TYR A 122 -10.09 -14.41 -0.91
C TYR A 122 -10.12 -14.47 -2.44
N LYS A 123 -10.75 -15.50 -2.97
CA LYS A 123 -11.10 -15.61 -4.39
C LYS A 123 -12.61 -15.36 -4.48
N GLY A 124 -12.97 -14.12 -4.76
CA GLY A 124 -14.35 -13.71 -5.08
C GLY A 124 -14.82 -14.33 -6.39
#